data_AF-A0A8X6GMB5-F1
#
_entry.id   AF-A0A8X6GMB5-F1
#
_cell.length_a   1.000
_cell.length_b   1.000
_cell.length_c   1.000
_cell.angle_alpha   90.00
_cell.angle_beta   90.00
_cell.angle_gamma   90.00
#
_symmetry.space_group_name_H-M   'P 1'
#
loop_
_entity.id
_entity.type
_entity.pdbx_description
1 polymer ?
#
loop_
_entity_poly.entity_id
_entity_poly.type
_entity_poly.pdbx_seq_one_letter_code
_entity_poly.pdbx_strand_id
1 'polypeptide(L)'
;MLETIFFLLFPEDENFELKGEAEKQARNLYRSCMNTTRIKELGAQPLLDLLKKIGGWSISGDFNIKDWDFQKALELNHNYYNADSFFMWNIMIDMKNSTRHGLTVHQNELTLKSRIYYINKTMDDKIMSVYLEYMTKVGVLLGGEEHVTRLQMQDVLKLEMKLAEIMAPDEEQTNYKLMYRKVIISQLQDVAPFINWRNFFNSIFKKVGREIHSSEPVVVLAFDYLKKLSKLVTQYLSNAQGRVTVANYLAWTLVHSKLNKLSKPFRDAANHLFMATRGGFPVDTHWKICAFDVHESVKFALSAMIVREASAGGSKTMAQNMIQGIKEAFKDNFPSLKWMDPEARKLAMDKVRN
;
A
#
# COMPACT_ATOMS: atom_id res chain seq x y z
N MET A 1 -14.07 -18.05 -7.42
CA MET A 1 -13.36 -16.96 -8.12
C MET A 1 -11.89 -17.30 -8.38
N LEU A 2 -11.06 -17.49 -7.36
CA LEU A 2 -9.63 -17.82 -7.56
C LEU A 2 -9.41 -19.14 -8.32
N GLU A 3 -10.25 -20.15 -8.12
CA GLU A 3 -10.19 -21.40 -8.90
C GLU A 3 -10.52 -21.17 -10.37
N THR A 4 -11.54 -20.36 -10.68
CA THR A 4 -11.86 -19.94 -12.04
C THR A 4 -10.68 -19.20 -12.69
N ILE A 5 -10.02 -18.32 -11.95
CA ILE A 5 -8.80 -17.62 -12.40
C ILE A 5 -7.69 -18.63 -12.70
N PHE A 6 -7.49 -19.62 -11.83
CA PHE A 6 -6.51 -20.68 -12.05
C PHE A 6 -6.76 -21.43 -13.36
N PHE A 7 -7.98 -21.90 -13.60
CA PHE A 7 -8.34 -22.61 -14.84
C PHE A 7 -8.15 -21.74 -16.08
N LEU A 8 -8.48 -20.44 -16.01
CA LEU A 8 -8.31 -19.51 -17.13
C LEU A 8 -6.84 -19.17 -17.42
N LEU A 9 -5.98 -19.17 -16.40
CA LEU A 9 -4.55 -18.87 -16.51
C LEU A 9 -3.70 -20.12 -16.76
N PHE A 10 -4.25 -21.30 -16.48
CA PHE A 10 -3.62 -22.61 -16.64
C PHE A 10 -4.63 -23.63 -17.21
N PRO A 11 -5.14 -23.41 -18.43
CA PRO A 11 -6.09 -24.33 -19.03
C PRO A 11 -5.39 -25.66 -19.34
N GLU A 12 -6.06 -26.78 -19.05
CA GLU A 12 -5.65 -28.11 -19.50
C GLU A 12 -5.83 -28.28 -21.02
N ASP A 13 -6.69 -27.45 -21.62
CA ASP A 13 -6.92 -27.40 -23.06
C ASP A 13 -5.89 -26.48 -23.76
N GLU A 14 -5.05 -27.07 -24.60
CA GLU A 14 -4.07 -26.36 -25.43
C GLU A 14 -4.72 -25.41 -26.46
N ASN A 15 -6.03 -25.57 -26.74
CA ASN A 15 -6.79 -24.72 -27.66
C ASN A 15 -7.48 -23.53 -26.99
N PHE A 16 -7.25 -23.26 -25.70
CA PHE A 16 -7.85 -22.12 -25.02
C PHE A 16 -7.38 -20.79 -25.65
N GLU A 17 -8.28 -20.16 -26.41
CA GLU A 17 -7.98 -18.98 -27.23
C GLU A 17 -7.92 -17.70 -26.38
N LEU A 18 -6.73 -17.13 -26.25
CA LEU A 18 -6.53 -15.81 -25.66
C LEU A 18 -6.84 -14.72 -26.69
N LYS A 19 -7.80 -13.84 -26.38
CA LYS A 19 -8.38 -12.89 -27.35
C LYS A 19 -7.64 -11.55 -27.43
N GLY A 20 -6.50 -11.41 -26.74
CA GLY A 20 -5.72 -10.18 -26.80
C GLY A 20 -4.40 -10.22 -26.03
N GLU A 21 -3.60 -9.17 -26.19
CA GLU A 21 -2.29 -9.04 -25.55
C GLU A 21 -2.38 -8.97 -24.01
N ALA A 22 -3.42 -8.32 -23.48
CA ALA A 22 -3.62 -8.22 -22.03
C ALA A 22 -3.84 -9.59 -21.36
N GLU A 23 -4.53 -10.51 -22.05
CA GLU A 23 -4.75 -11.87 -21.57
C GLU A 23 -3.46 -12.71 -21.65
N LYS A 24 -2.65 -12.51 -22.71
CA LYS A 24 -1.32 -13.12 -22.81
C LYS A 24 -0.39 -12.66 -21.69
N GLN A 25 -0.39 -11.36 -21.38
CA GLN A 25 0.38 -10.80 -20.27
C GLN A 25 -0.08 -11.35 -18.92
N ALA A 26 -1.39 -11.50 -18.69
CA ALA A 26 -1.93 -12.14 -17.49
C ALA A 26 -1.38 -13.56 -17.30
N ARG A 27 -1.40 -14.36 -18.37
CA ARG A 27 -0.86 -15.73 -18.36
C ARG A 27 0.65 -15.77 -18.15
N ASN A 28 1.39 -14.89 -18.82
CA ASN A 28 2.85 -14.81 -18.64
C ASN A 28 3.23 -14.41 -17.22
N LEU A 29 2.51 -13.45 -16.63
CA LEU A 29 2.69 -13.04 -15.24
C LEU A 29 2.43 -14.22 -14.30
N TYR A 30 1.34 -14.95 -14.48
CA TYR A 30 1.02 -16.14 -13.69
C TYR A 30 2.12 -17.21 -13.78
N ARG A 31 2.52 -17.57 -15.01
CA ARG A 31 3.58 -18.56 -15.26
C ARG A 31 4.91 -18.14 -14.62
N SER A 32 5.25 -16.85 -14.68
CA SER A 32 6.47 -16.33 -14.06
C SER A 32 6.46 -16.48 -12.53
N CYS A 33 5.31 -16.22 -11.90
CA CYS A 33 5.12 -16.40 -10.46
C CYS A 33 5.15 -17.88 -10.06
N MET A 34 4.58 -18.77 -10.88
CA MET A 34 4.55 -20.21 -10.63
C MET A 34 5.92 -20.90 -10.78
N ASN A 35 6.89 -20.29 -11.48
CA ASN A 35 8.22 -20.84 -11.67
C ASN A 35 9.10 -20.73 -10.40
N THR A 36 8.83 -21.59 -9.42
CA THR A 36 9.54 -21.63 -8.14
C THR A 36 11.02 -21.99 -8.27
N THR A 37 11.41 -22.76 -9.30
CA THR A 37 12.81 -23.07 -9.61
C THR A 37 13.59 -21.78 -9.87
N ARG A 38 13.09 -20.93 -10.77
CA ARG A 38 13.75 -19.65 -11.08
C ARG A 38 13.78 -18.70 -9.89
N ILE A 39 12.70 -18.65 -9.10
CA ILE A 39 12.64 -17.83 -7.88
C ILE A 39 13.69 -18.30 -6.87
N LYS A 40 13.89 -19.62 -6.73
CA LYS A 40 14.91 -20.18 -5.83
C LYS A 40 16.32 -19.86 -6.31
N GLU A 41 16.59 -19.98 -7.62
CA GLU A 41 17.89 -19.63 -8.22
C GLU A 41 18.27 -18.16 -7.99
N LEU A 42 17.31 -17.24 -8.17
CA LEU A 42 17.54 -15.80 -7.98
C LEU A 42 17.71 -15.42 -6.51
N GLY A 43 17.07 -16.16 -5.59
CA GLY A 43 17.20 -15.95 -4.16
C GLY A 43 16.90 -14.51 -3.74
N ALA A 44 17.84 -13.90 -3.02
CA ALA A 44 17.74 -12.52 -2.53
C ALA A 44 18.21 -11.46 -3.54
N GLN A 45 18.90 -11.85 -4.62
CA GLN A 45 19.63 -10.94 -5.48
C GLN A 45 18.75 -9.82 -6.08
N PRO A 46 17.54 -10.08 -6.60
CA PRO A 46 16.71 -9.02 -7.17
C PRO A 46 16.34 -7.92 -6.17
N LEU A 47 16.19 -8.28 -4.89
CA LEU A 47 15.89 -7.31 -3.84
C LEU A 47 17.16 -6.56 -3.40
N LEU A 48 18.31 -7.23 -3.34
CA LEU A 48 19.59 -6.56 -3.08
C LEU A 48 19.91 -5.53 -4.16
N ASP A 49 19.68 -5.85 -5.43
CA ASP A 49 19.84 -4.91 -6.55
C ASP A 49 18.90 -3.71 -6.43
N LEU A 50 17.69 -3.92 -5.91
CA LEU A 50 16.73 -2.85 -5.65
C LEU A 50 17.18 -1.94 -4.51
N LEU A 51 17.69 -2.52 -3.42
CA LEU A 51 18.22 -1.80 -2.27
C LEU A 51 19.39 -0.90 -2.67
N LYS A 52 20.28 -1.37 -3.55
CA LYS A 52 21.38 -0.55 -4.09
C LYS A 52 20.87 0.71 -4.81
N LYS A 53 19.74 0.62 -5.51
CA LYS A 53 19.16 1.79 -6.23
C LYS A 53 18.67 2.89 -5.29
N ILE A 54 18.24 2.54 -4.06
CA ILE A 54 17.80 3.52 -3.05
C ILE A 54 18.93 3.98 -2.11
N GLY A 55 20.18 3.63 -2.40
CA GLY A 55 21.35 4.03 -1.60
C GLY A 55 21.86 2.97 -0.62
N GLY A 56 21.40 1.72 -0.76
CA GLY A 56 21.84 0.58 0.04
C GLY A 56 21.05 0.40 1.34
N TRP A 57 21.45 -0.60 2.13
CA TRP A 57 20.87 -0.89 3.44
C TRP A 57 21.98 -1.29 4.40
N SER A 58 22.04 -0.70 5.60
CA SER A 58 23.17 -0.95 6.52
C SER A 58 23.24 -2.39 7.02
N ILE A 59 22.18 -3.18 6.82
CA ILE A 59 22.12 -4.60 7.18
C ILE A 59 22.75 -5.47 6.09
N SER A 60 22.40 -5.26 4.82
CA SER A 60 22.78 -6.15 3.72
C SER A 60 24.08 -5.75 2.99
N GLY A 61 24.82 -4.78 3.53
CA GLY A 61 26.05 -4.24 2.91
C GLY A 61 25.80 -3.14 1.88
N ASP A 62 26.90 -2.59 1.33
CA ASP A 62 26.90 -1.50 0.33
C ASP A 62 26.17 -0.22 0.78
N PHE A 63 26.33 0.17 2.04
CA PHE A 63 25.73 1.37 2.61
C PHE A 63 26.78 2.31 3.20
N ASN A 64 26.76 3.57 2.77
CA ASN A 64 27.54 4.65 3.37
C ASN A 64 26.61 5.82 3.72
N ILE A 65 26.45 6.10 5.02
CA ILE A 65 25.58 7.17 5.48
C ILE A 65 26.01 8.57 5.01
N LYS A 66 27.30 8.76 4.69
CA LYS A 66 27.81 10.03 4.19
C LYS A 66 27.28 10.35 2.78
N ASP A 67 27.11 9.32 1.96
CA ASP A 67 26.65 9.45 0.56
C ASP A 67 25.13 9.29 0.43
N TRP A 68 24.46 8.87 1.49
CA TRP A 68 23.03 8.60 1.49
C TRP A 68 22.20 9.89 1.53
N ASP A 69 21.37 10.06 0.51
CA ASP A 69 20.44 11.17 0.34
C ASP A 69 19.01 10.75 0.70
N PHE A 70 18.48 11.32 1.78
CA PHE A 70 17.14 11.04 2.28
C PHE A 70 16.03 11.37 1.27
N GLN A 71 16.10 12.55 0.63
CA GLN A 71 15.09 13.01 -0.33
C GLN A 71 15.01 12.04 -1.51
N LYS A 72 16.18 11.71 -2.09
CA LYS A 72 16.27 10.81 -3.23
C LYS A 72 15.81 9.38 -2.90
N ALA A 73 16.20 8.86 -1.74
CA ALA A 73 15.77 7.53 -1.30
C ALA A 73 14.24 7.46 -1.11
N LEU A 74 13.64 8.50 -0.50
CA LEU A 74 12.20 8.58 -0.31
C LEU A 74 11.44 8.70 -1.64
N GLU A 75 11.92 9.53 -2.57
CA GLU A 75 11.37 9.67 -3.92
C GLU A 75 11.35 8.33 -4.66
N LEU A 76 12.44 7.57 -4.62
CA LEU A 76 12.52 6.26 -5.27
C LEU A 76 11.56 5.24 -4.63
N ASN A 77 11.52 5.18 -3.31
CA ASN A 77 10.62 4.29 -2.57
C ASN A 77 9.16 4.48 -2.98
N HIS A 78 8.68 5.73 -2.91
CA HIS A 78 7.30 6.07 -3.28
C HIS A 78 7.09 5.92 -4.78
N ASN A 79 7.82 6.70 -5.58
CA ASN A 79 7.40 6.98 -6.95
C ASN A 79 7.84 5.92 -7.99
N TYR A 80 8.78 5.05 -7.63
CA TYR A 80 9.31 4.03 -8.53
C TYR A 80 8.99 2.62 -8.05
N TYR A 81 8.96 2.43 -6.73
CA TYR A 81 8.83 1.09 -6.14
C TYR A 81 7.53 0.87 -5.38
N ASN A 82 6.66 1.88 -5.25
CA ASN A 82 5.38 1.76 -4.56
C ASN A 82 5.57 1.18 -3.14
N ALA A 83 6.56 1.71 -2.44
CA ALA A 83 6.95 1.35 -1.09
C ALA A 83 6.84 2.60 -0.21
N ASP A 84 5.59 3.02 0.00
CA ASP A 84 5.27 4.23 0.76
C ASP A 84 5.89 4.16 2.16
N SER A 85 6.58 5.24 2.53
CA SER A 85 7.23 5.41 3.83
C SER A 85 6.82 6.76 4.40
N PHE A 86 6.51 6.81 5.70
CA PHE A 86 6.05 8.00 6.44
C PHE A 86 4.72 8.61 6.02
N PHE A 87 4.41 8.70 4.73
CA PHE A 87 3.11 9.17 4.24
C PHE A 87 2.73 8.37 3.00
N MET A 88 1.52 8.54 2.51
CA MET A 88 1.07 8.05 1.21
C MET A 88 0.62 9.22 0.36
N TRP A 89 0.76 9.10 -0.95
CA TRP A 89 0.18 10.06 -1.88
C TRP A 89 -0.38 9.36 -3.11
N ASN A 90 -1.38 9.98 -3.72
CA ASN A 90 -2.02 9.46 -4.92
C ASN A 90 -2.73 10.59 -5.68
N ILE A 91 -3.22 10.26 -6.87
CA ILE A 91 -4.13 11.10 -7.64
C ILE A 91 -5.54 10.55 -7.44
N MET A 92 -6.38 11.31 -6.77
CA MET A 92 -7.76 10.93 -6.47
C MET A 92 -8.73 11.95 -7.04
N ILE A 93 -9.98 11.53 -7.21
CA ILE A 93 -11.10 12.43 -7.51
C ILE A 93 -11.25 13.41 -6.33
N ASP A 94 -11.36 14.71 -6.61
CA ASP A 94 -11.61 15.70 -5.57
C ASP A 94 -13.02 15.46 -5.00
N MET A 95 -13.11 15.06 -3.73
CA MET A 95 -14.37 14.72 -3.09
C MET A 95 -15.33 15.92 -2.95
N LYS A 96 -14.82 17.15 -3.05
CA LYS A 96 -15.65 18.36 -3.14
C LYS A 96 -15.96 18.76 -4.58
N ASN A 97 -15.29 18.18 -5.58
CA ASN A 97 -15.55 18.39 -6.99
C ASN A 97 -15.20 17.14 -7.81
N SER A 98 -16.20 16.27 -8.00
CA SER A 98 -16.01 14.97 -8.66
C SER A 98 -15.62 15.03 -10.14
N THR A 99 -15.61 16.23 -10.75
CA THR A 99 -15.19 16.43 -12.15
C THR A 99 -13.67 16.56 -12.31
N ARG A 100 -12.91 16.62 -11.22
CA ARG A 100 -11.46 16.86 -11.25
C ARG A 100 -10.71 15.80 -10.45
N HIS A 101 -9.48 15.55 -10.87
CA HIS A 101 -8.51 14.78 -10.10
C HIS A 101 -7.49 15.75 -9.47
N GLY A 102 -6.96 15.39 -8.31
CA GLY A 102 -5.98 16.19 -7.60
C GLY A 102 -5.01 15.35 -6.80
N LEU A 103 -3.86 15.95 -6.48
CA LEU A 103 -2.89 15.38 -5.55
C LEU A 103 -3.55 15.25 -4.18
N THR A 104 -3.43 14.06 -3.60
CA THR A 104 -3.89 13.82 -2.23
C THR A 104 -2.78 13.19 -1.40
N VAL A 105 -2.57 13.67 -0.18
CA VAL A 105 -1.56 13.20 0.78
C VAL A 105 -2.23 12.75 2.07
N HIS A 106 -1.82 11.59 2.57
CA HIS A 106 -2.39 10.92 3.73
C HIS A 106 -1.30 10.37 4.64
N GLN A 107 -1.67 9.97 5.86
CA GLN A 107 -0.78 9.17 6.72
C GLN A 107 -0.59 7.78 6.11
N ASN A 108 0.58 7.20 6.31
CA ASN A 108 0.89 5.85 5.81
C ASN A 108 0.33 4.77 6.74
N GLU A 109 0.13 3.58 6.20
CA GLU A 109 0.00 2.38 7.03
C GLU A 109 1.37 2.00 7.62
N LEU A 110 1.37 1.50 8.84
CA LEU A 110 2.57 0.87 9.43
C LEU A 110 2.67 -0.58 8.97
N THR A 111 3.84 -1.20 9.17
CA THR A 111 4.06 -2.61 8.80
C THR A 111 3.01 -3.52 9.45
N LEU A 112 2.73 -3.32 10.74
CA LEU A 112 1.55 -3.87 11.38
C LEU A 112 0.39 -2.88 11.17
N LYS A 113 -0.61 -3.29 10.39
CA LYS A 113 -1.65 -2.37 9.91
C LYS A 113 -2.43 -1.65 11.02
N SER A 114 -2.62 -2.27 12.18
CA SER A 114 -3.36 -1.63 13.27
C SER A 114 -2.41 -0.88 14.19
N ARG A 115 -2.67 0.43 14.34
CA ARG A 115 -1.98 1.32 15.28
C ARG A 115 -1.98 0.78 16.72
N ILE A 116 -3.01 0.04 17.11
CA ILE A 116 -3.17 -0.45 18.48
C ILE A 116 -2.04 -1.38 18.92
N TYR A 117 -1.43 -2.12 17.99
CA TYR A 117 -0.32 -3.05 18.27
C TYR A 117 0.96 -2.34 18.73
N TYR A 118 1.07 -1.03 18.52
CA TYR A 118 2.26 -0.26 18.89
C TYR A 118 2.07 0.55 20.18
N ILE A 119 0.84 0.66 20.68
CA ILE A 119 0.48 1.61 21.74
C ILE A 119 0.01 0.88 23.02
N ASN A 120 -0.58 -0.31 22.89
CA ASN A 120 -1.19 -1.03 23.98
C ASN A 120 -0.23 -2.00 24.69
N LYS A 121 0.55 -1.48 25.64
CA LYS A 121 1.64 -2.18 26.35
C LYS A 121 1.31 -3.54 26.98
N THR A 122 0.04 -3.90 27.22
CA THR A 122 -0.32 -5.15 27.93
C THR A 122 -0.52 -6.38 27.03
N MET A 123 -0.91 -6.21 25.76
CA MET A 123 -0.99 -7.30 24.76
C MET A 123 0.25 -7.34 23.84
N ASP A 124 1.05 -6.27 23.84
CA ASP A 124 1.97 -5.94 22.74
C ASP A 124 3.37 -6.56 22.86
N ASP A 125 3.89 -6.89 24.04
CA ASP A 125 5.28 -7.37 24.17
C ASP A 125 5.55 -8.63 23.33
N LYS A 126 4.58 -9.55 23.26
CA LYS A 126 4.71 -10.76 22.45
C LYS A 126 4.67 -10.46 20.95
N ILE A 127 3.76 -9.60 20.50
CA ILE A 127 3.62 -9.26 19.08
C ILE A 127 4.82 -8.43 18.62
N MET A 128 5.29 -7.49 19.42
CA MET A 128 6.49 -6.71 19.15
C MET A 128 7.76 -7.60 19.10
N SER A 129 7.86 -8.61 19.98
CA SER A 129 8.96 -9.58 19.91
C SER A 129 8.93 -10.38 18.62
N VAL A 130 7.76 -10.93 18.24
CA VAL A 130 7.60 -11.67 16.98
C VAL A 130 7.88 -10.77 15.78
N TYR A 131 7.47 -9.50 15.85
CA TYR A 131 7.72 -8.55 14.77
C TYR A 131 9.22 -8.23 14.64
N LEU A 132 9.93 -8.02 15.76
CA LEU A 132 11.38 -7.84 15.76
C LEU A 132 12.12 -9.09 15.25
N GLU A 133 11.68 -10.28 15.64
CA GLU A 133 12.21 -11.56 15.14
C GLU A 133 12.02 -11.69 13.63
N TYR A 134 10.85 -11.31 13.11
CA TYR A 134 10.58 -11.29 11.69
C TYR A 134 11.51 -10.32 10.94
N MET A 135 11.64 -9.08 11.41
CA MET A 135 12.56 -8.09 10.83
C MET A 135 14.00 -8.61 10.83
N THR A 136 14.43 -9.20 11.95
CA THR A 136 15.76 -9.79 12.11
C THR A 136 15.97 -10.93 11.13
N LYS A 137 15.01 -11.87 11.04
CA LYS A 137 15.09 -13.03 10.15
C LYS A 137 15.23 -12.61 8.68
N VAL A 138 14.44 -11.62 8.26
CA VAL A 138 14.49 -11.09 6.90
C VAL A 138 15.84 -10.41 6.63
N GLY A 139 16.36 -9.61 7.57
CA GLY A 139 17.68 -9.00 7.43
C GLY A 139 18.82 -10.03 7.31
N VAL A 140 18.78 -11.10 8.10
CA VAL A 140 19.74 -12.21 7.99
C VAL A 140 19.64 -12.93 6.65
N LEU A 141 18.41 -13.17 6.15
CA LEU A 141 18.21 -13.75 4.81
C LEU A 141 18.73 -12.85 3.67
N LEU A 142 18.92 -11.56 3.93
CA LEU A 142 19.50 -10.57 3.02
C LEU A 142 21.02 -10.36 3.27
N GLY A 143 21.66 -11.20 4.08
CA GLY A 143 23.11 -11.20 4.29
C GLY A 143 23.59 -10.44 5.52
N GLY A 144 22.67 -9.95 6.37
CA GLY A 144 23.04 -9.30 7.63
C GLY A 144 23.52 -10.26 8.70
N GLU A 145 24.42 -9.79 9.57
CA GLU A 145 24.79 -10.49 10.80
C GLU A 145 23.66 -10.38 11.83
N GLU A 146 23.31 -11.47 12.50
CA GLU A 146 22.08 -11.57 13.31
C GLU A 146 22.02 -10.56 14.46
N HIS A 147 23.09 -10.41 15.24
CA HIS A 147 23.12 -9.52 16.39
C HIS A 147 23.00 -8.05 15.97
N VAL A 148 23.80 -7.62 14.99
CA VAL A 148 23.77 -6.27 14.42
C VAL A 148 22.42 -5.98 13.77
N THR A 149 21.88 -6.94 13.00
CA THR A 149 20.56 -6.82 12.37
C THR A 149 19.49 -6.59 13.42
N ARG A 150 19.48 -7.39 14.49
CA ARG A 150 18.49 -7.27 15.56
C ARG A 150 18.52 -5.90 16.23
N LEU A 151 19.71 -5.39 16.53
CA LEU A 151 19.87 -4.05 17.14
C LEU A 151 19.35 -2.94 16.21
N GLN A 152 19.71 -2.98 14.92
CA GLN A 152 19.25 -1.98 13.95
C GLN A 152 17.75 -2.05 13.70
N MET A 153 17.16 -3.25 13.66
CA MET A 153 15.71 -3.43 13.52
C MET A 153 14.96 -3.03 14.79
N GLN A 154 15.57 -3.15 15.96
CA GLN A 154 15.00 -2.61 17.19
C GLN A 154 14.88 -1.08 17.15
N ASP A 155 15.86 -0.39 16.57
CA ASP A 155 15.78 1.07 16.39
C ASP A 155 14.72 1.46 15.36
N VAL A 156 14.56 0.69 14.28
CA VAL A 156 13.47 0.88 13.32
C VAL A 156 12.11 0.65 13.96
N LEU A 157 11.97 -0.40 14.79
CA LEU A 157 10.74 -0.67 15.54
C LEU A 157 10.38 0.49 16.47
N LYS A 158 11.35 1.05 17.21
CA LYS A 158 11.15 2.24 18.05
C LYS A 158 10.70 3.45 17.22
N LEU A 159 11.21 3.62 16.01
CA LEU A 159 10.74 4.67 15.09
C LEU A 159 9.29 4.41 14.66
N GLU A 160 8.92 3.19 14.28
CA GLU A 160 7.52 2.83 13.98
C GLU A 160 6.58 3.09 15.16
N MET A 161 7.00 2.78 16.39
CA MET A 161 6.21 3.09 17.59
C MET A 161 5.96 4.60 17.74
N LYS A 162 6.99 5.44 17.54
CA LYS A 162 6.83 6.90 17.57
C LYS A 162 5.95 7.41 16.42
N LEU A 163 6.01 6.76 15.25
CA LEU A 163 5.09 7.06 14.15
C LEU A 163 3.65 6.74 14.55
N ALA A 164 3.40 5.58 15.18
CA ALA A 164 2.09 5.20 15.68
C ALA A 164 1.53 6.23 16.68
N GLU A 165 2.36 6.74 17.59
CA GLU A 165 1.94 7.76 18.57
C GLU A 165 1.39 9.04 17.91
N ILE A 166 1.98 9.47 16.79
CA ILE A 166 1.57 10.70 16.10
C ILE A 166 0.44 10.51 15.07
N MET A 167 0.18 9.26 14.63
CA MET A 167 -0.91 8.93 13.70
C MET A 167 -2.29 9.21 14.30
N ALA A 168 -3.23 9.63 13.44
CA ALA A 168 -4.63 9.74 13.83
C ALA A 168 -5.23 8.34 14.05
N PRO A 169 -6.06 8.15 15.10
CA PRO A 169 -6.83 6.92 15.31
C PRO A 169 -7.72 6.56 14.12
N ASP A 170 -8.04 5.28 13.96
CA ASP A 170 -8.84 4.79 12.83
C ASP A 170 -10.26 5.38 12.83
N GLU A 171 -10.82 5.70 14.01
CA GLU A 171 -12.13 6.33 14.14
C GLU A 171 -12.14 7.74 13.54
N GLU A 172 -11.08 8.52 13.78
CA GLU A 172 -10.93 9.87 13.22
C GLU A 172 -10.72 9.83 11.70
N GLN A 173 -10.11 8.75 11.18
CA GLN A 173 -9.88 8.56 9.75
C GLN A 173 -11.17 8.36 8.94
N THR A 174 -12.29 8.04 9.60
CA THR A 174 -13.58 7.89 8.91
C THR A 174 -14.28 9.22 8.60
N ASN A 175 -13.90 10.32 9.29
CA ASN A 175 -14.52 11.62 9.09
C ASN A 175 -13.78 12.48 8.05
N TYR A 176 -13.98 12.11 6.77
CA TYR A 176 -13.35 12.79 5.64
C TYR A 176 -13.59 14.31 5.62
N LYS A 177 -14.76 14.79 6.07
CA LYS A 177 -15.07 16.23 6.08
C LYS A 177 -14.15 17.02 7.01
N LEU A 178 -13.77 16.43 8.14
CA LEU A 178 -12.85 17.05 9.09
C LEU A 178 -11.39 16.95 8.63
N MET A 179 -11.04 15.85 7.96
CA MET A 179 -9.69 15.62 7.44
C MET A 179 -9.37 16.47 6.21
N TYR A 180 -10.36 16.75 5.36
CA TYR A 180 -10.15 17.43 4.09
C TYR A 180 -9.62 18.85 4.30
N ARG A 181 -8.35 19.07 3.96
CA ARG A 181 -7.73 20.39 3.87
C ARG A 181 -7.09 20.56 2.50
N LYS A 182 -7.61 21.48 1.71
CA LYS A 182 -7.02 21.84 0.41
C LYS A 182 -6.06 23.01 0.61
N VAL A 183 -4.79 22.78 0.31
CA VAL A 183 -3.70 23.77 0.40
C VAL A 183 -2.92 23.77 -0.91
N ILE A 184 -1.98 24.70 -1.08
CA ILE A 184 -1.01 24.64 -2.19
C ILE A 184 0.32 24.04 -1.70
N ILE A 185 1.17 23.56 -2.62
CA ILE A 185 2.45 22.93 -2.27
C ILE A 185 3.33 23.83 -1.40
N SER A 186 3.37 25.14 -1.64
CA SER A 186 4.13 26.07 -0.78
C SER A 186 3.64 26.07 0.68
N GLN A 187 2.32 26.04 0.90
CA GLN A 187 1.76 25.93 2.25
C GLN A 187 2.05 24.56 2.89
N LEU A 188 2.04 23.48 2.10
CA LEU A 188 2.46 22.16 2.57
C LEU A 188 3.94 22.16 2.98
N GLN A 189 4.79 22.85 2.20
CA GLN A 189 6.21 23.02 2.50
C GLN A 189 6.43 23.73 3.84
N ASP A 190 5.63 24.74 4.16
CA ASP A 190 5.70 25.46 5.44
C ASP A 190 5.30 24.57 6.64
N VAL A 191 4.31 23.71 6.45
CA VAL A 191 3.75 22.85 7.51
C VAL A 191 4.62 21.61 7.77
N ALA A 192 5.18 21.05 6.71
CA ALA A 192 5.94 19.80 6.77
C ALA A 192 7.26 19.89 5.99
N PRO A 193 8.22 20.72 6.43
CA PRO A 193 9.47 20.98 5.70
C PRO A 193 10.53 19.86 5.72
N PHE A 194 10.18 18.63 6.11
CA PHE A 194 11.15 17.52 6.19
C PHE A 194 11.63 17.02 4.82
N ILE A 195 10.92 17.36 3.74
CA ILE A 195 11.30 17.12 2.35
C ILE A 195 10.99 18.33 1.49
N ASN A 196 11.57 18.37 0.28
CA ASN A 196 11.13 19.30 -0.77
C ASN A 196 9.95 18.67 -1.54
N TRP A 197 8.73 19.08 -1.22
CA TRP A 197 7.51 18.51 -1.80
C TRP A 197 7.40 18.74 -3.30
N ARG A 198 7.83 19.91 -3.79
CA ARG A 198 7.82 20.21 -5.23
C ARG A 198 8.74 19.26 -5.98
N ASN A 199 9.97 19.04 -5.50
CA ASN A 199 10.92 18.11 -6.11
C ASN A 199 10.40 16.68 -6.03
N PHE A 200 9.85 16.30 -4.87
CA PHE A 200 9.27 14.99 -4.64
C PHE A 200 8.23 14.64 -5.71
N PHE A 201 7.22 15.50 -5.93
CA PHE A 201 6.22 15.25 -6.97
C PHE A 201 6.82 15.33 -8.38
N ASN A 202 7.70 16.30 -8.66
CA ASN A 202 8.31 16.43 -9.98
C ASN A 202 9.20 15.23 -10.37
N SER A 203 9.69 14.44 -9.42
CA SER A 203 10.49 13.24 -9.72
C SER A 203 9.73 12.17 -10.52
N ILE A 204 8.39 12.19 -10.49
CA ILE A 204 7.52 11.33 -11.30
C ILE A 204 6.76 12.10 -12.39
N PHE A 205 6.25 13.30 -12.10
CA PHE A 205 5.42 14.04 -13.07
C PHE A 205 6.19 14.46 -14.31
N LYS A 206 7.49 14.74 -14.20
CA LYS A 206 8.34 15.04 -15.36
C LYS A 206 8.39 13.89 -16.37
N LYS A 207 8.24 12.62 -15.94
CA LYS A 207 8.20 11.47 -16.84
C LYS A 207 6.97 11.41 -17.71
N VAL A 208 5.87 12.03 -17.28
CA VAL A 208 4.63 12.14 -18.05
C VAL A 208 4.47 13.53 -18.69
N GLY A 209 5.57 14.28 -18.82
CA GLY A 209 5.59 15.59 -19.46
C GLY A 209 4.83 16.68 -18.68
N ARG A 210 4.70 16.53 -17.36
CA ARG A 210 4.05 17.52 -16.49
C ARG A 210 5.02 18.11 -15.50
N GLU A 211 4.93 19.43 -15.29
CA GLU A 211 5.65 20.12 -14.23
C GLU A 211 4.68 20.52 -13.12
N ILE A 212 5.11 20.27 -11.88
CA ILE A 212 4.37 20.65 -10.69
C ILE A 212 4.98 21.94 -10.12
N HIS A 213 4.16 22.98 -9.97
CA HIS A 213 4.55 24.28 -9.43
C HIS A 213 4.18 24.41 -7.94
N SER A 214 4.79 25.36 -7.23
CA SER A 214 4.50 25.60 -5.80
C SER A 214 3.06 26.07 -5.52
N SER A 215 2.35 26.50 -6.55
CA SER A 215 0.92 26.88 -6.53
C SER A 215 -0.02 25.70 -6.80
N GLU A 216 0.49 24.50 -7.07
CA GLU A 216 -0.35 23.33 -7.35
C GLU A 216 -1.19 22.99 -6.12
N PRO A 217 -2.53 22.82 -6.26
CA PRO A 217 -3.38 22.40 -5.17
C PRO A 217 -3.12 20.95 -4.76
N VAL A 218 -3.07 20.73 -3.44
CA VAL A 218 -2.96 19.41 -2.81
C VAL A 218 -4.01 19.28 -1.72
N VAL A 219 -4.72 18.16 -1.71
CA VAL A 219 -5.64 17.77 -0.64
C VAL A 219 -4.84 17.00 0.40
N VAL A 220 -4.75 17.54 1.61
CA VAL A 220 -4.05 16.92 2.73
C VAL A 220 -5.11 16.38 3.68
N LEU A 221 -5.17 15.05 3.85
CA LEU A 221 -6.09 14.42 4.79
C LEU A 221 -5.46 14.17 6.17
N ALA A 222 -4.14 14.30 6.29
CA ALA A 222 -3.41 14.01 7.52
C ALA A 222 -2.58 15.22 7.97
N PHE A 223 -3.19 16.41 8.01
CA PHE A 223 -2.47 17.67 8.18
C PHE A 223 -1.69 17.76 9.51
N ASP A 224 -2.35 17.45 10.62
CA ASP A 224 -1.71 17.48 11.94
C ASP A 224 -0.66 16.38 12.09
N TYR A 225 -0.89 15.22 11.47
CA TYR A 225 0.08 14.14 11.38
C TYR A 225 1.34 14.61 10.63
N LEU A 226 1.22 15.21 9.45
CA LEU A 226 2.37 15.68 8.66
C LEU A 226 3.20 16.72 9.42
N LYS A 227 2.55 17.61 10.18
CA LYS A 227 3.23 18.58 11.04
C LYS A 227 4.07 17.89 12.13
N LYS A 228 3.50 16.87 12.80
CA LYS A 228 4.21 16.08 13.83
C LYS A 228 5.32 15.23 13.21
N LEU A 229 5.02 14.57 12.09
CA LEU A 229 5.95 13.76 11.30
C LEU A 229 7.17 14.58 10.89
N SER A 230 6.96 15.80 10.41
CA SER A 230 8.06 16.67 9.98
C SER A 230 9.05 16.95 11.11
N LYS A 231 8.54 17.19 12.33
CA LYS A 231 9.39 17.39 13.52
C LYS A 231 10.15 16.12 13.87
N LEU A 232 9.45 14.98 13.89
CA LEU A 232 10.02 13.67 14.24
C LEU A 232 11.15 13.29 13.26
N VAL A 233 10.89 13.36 11.95
CA VAL A 233 11.88 13.00 10.92
C VAL A 233 13.08 13.95 10.98
N THR A 234 12.86 15.27 11.12
CA THR A 234 13.95 16.24 11.25
C THR A 234 14.84 15.95 12.45
N GLN A 235 14.25 15.55 13.59
CA GLN A 235 15.00 15.15 14.79
C GLN A 235 15.86 13.91 14.56
N TYR A 236 15.36 12.89 13.87
CA TYR A 236 16.18 11.72 13.52
C TYR A 236 17.30 12.10 12.54
N LEU A 237 17.01 12.95 11.57
CA LEU A 237 18.00 13.36 10.55
C LEU A 237 19.11 14.27 11.11
N SER A 238 18.97 14.83 12.31
CA SER A 238 19.93 15.78 12.89
C SER A 238 21.23 15.14 13.39
N ASN A 239 21.31 13.81 13.46
CA ASN A 239 22.50 13.08 13.93
C ASN A 239 22.73 11.80 13.11
N ALA A 240 23.96 11.29 13.15
CA ALA A 240 24.36 10.14 12.32
C ALA A 240 23.54 8.87 12.61
N GLN A 241 23.32 8.53 13.88
CA GLN A 241 22.57 7.33 14.26
C GLN A 241 21.12 7.40 13.80
N GLY A 242 20.45 8.53 14.02
CA GLY A 242 19.07 8.73 13.60
C GLY A 242 18.92 8.71 12.08
N ARG A 243 19.89 9.25 11.32
CA ARG A 243 19.91 9.12 9.86
C ARG A 243 20.01 7.65 9.42
N VAL A 244 20.84 6.84 10.09
CA VAL A 244 20.91 5.39 9.82
C VAL A 244 19.57 4.71 10.13
N THR A 245 18.91 5.05 11.24
CA THR A 245 17.57 4.51 11.55
C THR A 245 16.55 4.85 10.47
N VAL A 246 16.54 6.10 9.97
CA VAL A 246 15.63 6.51 8.88
C VAL A 246 15.95 5.78 7.58
N ALA A 247 17.23 5.65 7.22
CA ALA A 247 17.65 4.88 6.05
C ALA A 247 17.21 3.40 6.14
N ASN A 248 17.37 2.80 7.32
CA ASN A 248 16.93 1.43 7.58
C ASN A 248 15.42 1.28 7.55
N TYR A 249 14.67 2.28 8.01
CA TYR A 249 13.22 2.28 7.90
C TYR A 249 12.76 2.35 6.43
N LEU A 250 13.37 3.21 5.59
CA LEU A 250 13.06 3.26 4.16
C LEU A 250 13.40 1.94 3.45
N ALA A 251 14.56 1.36 3.75
CA ALA A 251 14.93 0.06 3.22
C ALA A 251 13.97 -1.03 3.70
N TRP A 252 13.58 -1.01 4.98
CA TRP A 252 12.62 -1.96 5.55
C TRP A 252 11.26 -1.89 4.87
N THR A 253 10.68 -0.69 4.67
CA THR A 253 9.39 -0.56 3.98
C THR A 253 9.45 -1.08 2.55
N LEU A 254 10.58 -0.87 1.85
CA LEU A 254 10.81 -1.42 0.52
C LEU A 254 10.88 -2.95 0.56
N VAL A 255 11.72 -3.51 1.42
CA VAL A 255 11.85 -4.96 1.63
C VAL A 255 10.48 -5.56 1.90
N HIS A 256 9.78 -5.07 2.92
CA HIS A 256 8.48 -5.57 3.33
C HIS A 256 7.47 -5.58 2.18
N SER A 257 7.43 -4.52 1.36
CA SER A 257 6.53 -4.43 0.20
C SER A 257 6.77 -5.49 -0.88
N LYS A 258 7.97 -6.12 -0.91
CA LYS A 258 8.37 -7.10 -1.93
C LYS A 258 8.50 -8.53 -1.40
N LEU A 259 8.43 -8.75 -0.08
CA LEU A 259 8.71 -10.07 0.53
C LEU A 259 7.86 -11.21 -0.02
N ASN A 260 6.59 -10.95 -0.34
CA ASN A 260 5.68 -11.97 -0.87
C ASN A 260 6.11 -12.51 -2.25
N LYS A 261 7.03 -11.82 -2.95
CA LYS A 261 7.56 -12.19 -4.27
C LYS A 261 8.85 -13.02 -4.21
N LEU A 262 9.43 -13.18 -3.02
CA LEU A 262 10.71 -13.85 -2.84
C LEU A 262 10.54 -15.35 -2.59
N SER A 263 11.69 -16.01 -2.44
CA SER A 263 11.78 -17.44 -2.16
C SER A 263 11.11 -17.84 -0.84
N LYS A 264 10.86 -19.15 -0.68
CA LYS A 264 10.12 -19.73 0.45
C LYS A 264 10.57 -19.22 1.84
N PRO A 265 11.88 -19.10 2.17
CA PRO A 265 12.31 -18.64 3.49
C PRO A 265 11.76 -17.25 3.88
N PHE A 266 11.66 -16.32 2.93
CA PHE A 266 11.09 -15.00 3.17
C PHE A 266 9.58 -15.05 3.45
N ARG A 267 8.87 -15.89 2.69
CA ARG A 267 7.43 -16.09 2.87
C ARG A 267 7.11 -16.80 4.17
N ASP A 268 7.92 -17.77 4.57
CA ASP A 268 7.77 -18.45 5.86
C ASP A 268 7.91 -17.45 7.02
N ALA A 269 8.88 -16.52 6.94
CA ALA A 269 9.03 -15.46 7.92
C ALA A 269 7.80 -14.53 7.97
N ALA A 270 7.26 -14.13 6.82
CA ALA A 270 6.04 -13.32 6.75
C ALA A 270 4.81 -14.05 7.31
N ASN A 271 4.68 -15.35 6.99
CA ASN A 271 3.60 -16.19 7.49
C ASN A 271 3.65 -16.31 9.02
N HIS A 272 4.84 -16.39 9.62
CA HIS A 272 4.98 -16.44 11.07
C HIS A 272 4.42 -15.19 11.76
N LEU A 273 4.73 -14.00 11.23
CA LEU A 273 4.15 -12.74 11.72
C LEU A 273 2.62 -12.69 11.51
N PHE A 274 2.15 -13.14 10.35
CA PHE A 274 0.72 -13.20 10.05
C PHE A 274 -0.03 -14.09 11.05
N MET A 275 0.50 -15.27 11.37
CA MET A 275 -0.09 -16.18 12.35
C MET A 275 -0.19 -15.55 13.74
N ALA A 276 0.85 -14.82 14.16
CA ALA A 276 0.88 -14.17 15.46
C ALA A 276 -0.11 -13.00 15.59
N THR A 277 -0.39 -12.30 14.49
CA THR A 277 -1.25 -11.10 14.49
C THR A 277 -2.72 -11.39 14.22
N ARG A 278 -3.04 -12.35 13.33
CA ARG A 278 -4.42 -12.63 12.90
C ARG A 278 -4.99 -13.96 13.39
N GLY A 279 -4.14 -14.87 13.87
CA GLY A 279 -4.53 -16.23 14.22
C GLY A 279 -4.78 -17.09 12.98
N GLY A 280 -4.30 -18.35 13.03
CA GLY A 280 -4.46 -19.32 11.94
C GLY A 280 -3.35 -19.29 10.90
N PHE A 281 -3.17 -20.43 10.20
CA PHE A 281 -2.21 -20.53 9.10
C PHE A 281 -2.72 -19.78 7.87
N PRO A 282 -1.88 -19.02 7.15
CA PRO A 282 -2.24 -18.61 5.80
C PRO A 282 -2.42 -19.86 4.94
N VAL A 283 -3.67 -20.16 4.58
CA VAL A 283 -4.07 -21.34 3.76
C VAL A 283 -3.79 -21.10 2.26
N ASP A 284 -3.10 -20.02 1.93
CA ASP A 284 -2.85 -19.65 0.54
C ASP A 284 -1.68 -20.45 -0.02
N THR A 285 -2.04 -21.53 -0.71
CA THR A 285 -1.16 -22.27 -1.60
C THR A 285 -0.48 -21.30 -2.58
N HIS A 286 0.76 -21.57 -2.97
CA HIS A 286 1.55 -20.69 -3.87
C HIS A 286 0.78 -20.24 -5.11
N TRP A 287 -0.02 -21.15 -5.69
CA TRP A 287 -0.87 -20.83 -6.85
C TRP A 287 -1.95 -19.78 -6.56
N LYS A 288 -2.53 -19.75 -5.35
CA LYS A 288 -3.53 -18.74 -4.95
C LYS A 288 -2.88 -17.37 -4.83
N ILE A 289 -1.68 -17.31 -4.25
CA ILE A 289 -0.89 -16.07 -4.18
C ILE A 289 -0.62 -15.55 -5.60
N CYS A 290 -0.15 -16.42 -6.49
CA CYS A 290 0.09 -16.04 -7.88
C CYS A 290 -1.19 -15.61 -8.63
N ALA A 291 -2.31 -16.30 -8.41
CA ALA A 291 -3.59 -15.95 -9.02
C ALA A 291 -4.10 -14.59 -8.51
N PHE A 292 -3.98 -14.33 -7.21
CA PHE A 292 -4.31 -13.05 -6.59
C PHE A 292 -3.42 -11.93 -7.13
N ASP A 293 -2.11 -12.16 -7.25
CA ASP A 293 -1.17 -11.17 -7.78
C ASP A 293 -1.48 -10.77 -9.23
N VAL A 294 -1.86 -11.75 -10.06
CA VAL A 294 -2.29 -11.49 -11.44
C VAL A 294 -3.62 -10.75 -11.44
N HIS A 295 -4.57 -11.14 -10.58
CA HIS A 295 -5.82 -10.41 -10.40
C HIS A 295 -5.58 -8.94 -10.08
N GLU A 296 -4.76 -8.62 -9.08
CA GLU A 296 -4.48 -7.23 -8.71
C GLU A 296 -3.76 -6.45 -9.82
N SER A 297 -2.89 -7.11 -10.59
CA SER A 297 -2.10 -6.46 -11.64
C SER A 297 -2.88 -6.21 -12.93
N VAL A 298 -3.75 -7.15 -13.33
CA VAL A 298 -4.47 -7.13 -14.62
C VAL A 298 -5.96 -7.46 -14.48
N LYS A 299 -6.59 -6.94 -13.41
CA LYS A 299 -7.98 -7.21 -13.01
C LYS A 299 -9.01 -7.13 -14.13
N PHE A 300 -8.88 -6.15 -15.03
CA PHE A 300 -9.86 -5.93 -16.10
C PHE A 300 -9.79 -7.02 -17.17
N ALA A 301 -8.59 -7.45 -17.55
CA ALA A 301 -8.39 -8.55 -18.49
C ALA A 301 -8.94 -9.85 -17.90
N LEU A 302 -8.59 -10.16 -16.65
CA LEU A 302 -9.09 -11.34 -15.95
C LEU A 302 -10.61 -11.32 -15.76
N SER A 303 -11.17 -10.17 -15.38
CA SER A 303 -12.63 -10.02 -15.22
C SER A 303 -13.36 -10.27 -16.53
N ALA A 304 -12.84 -9.78 -17.66
CA ALA A 304 -13.40 -10.05 -18.97
C ALA A 304 -13.36 -11.55 -19.31
N MET A 305 -12.26 -12.25 -19.00
CA MET A 305 -12.16 -13.70 -19.17
C MET A 305 -13.18 -14.45 -18.30
N ILE A 306 -13.28 -14.12 -17.02
CA ILE A 306 -14.23 -14.73 -16.07
C ILE A 306 -15.67 -14.54 -16.54
N VAL A 307 -16.04 -13.32 -16.94
CA VAL A 307 -17.41 -13.05 -17.41
C VAL A 307 -17.73 -13.82 -18.68
N ARG A 308 -16.78 -13.97 -19.62
CA ARG A 308 -17.02 -14.77 -20.83
C ARG A 308 -17.26 -16.25 -20.52
N GLU A 309 -16.52 -16.80 -19.57
CA GLU A 309 -16.60 -18.22 -19.21
C GLU A 309 -17.80 -18.53 -18.30
N ALA A 310 -18.01 -17.72 -17.27
CA ALA A 310 -19.00 -17.98 -16.23
C ALA A 310 -20.41 -17.48 -16.57
N SER A 311 -20.58 -16.63 -17.58
CA SER A 311 -21.87 -16.01 -17.88
C SER A 311 -22.75 -16.90 -18.74
N ALA A 312 -23.45 -17.85 -18.10
CA ALA A 312 -24.74 -18.32 -18.62
C ALA A 312 -25.66 -17.08 -18.73
N GLY A 313 -26.06 -16.71 -19.95
CA GLY A 313 -26.83 -15.49 -20.21
C GLY A 313 -28.03 -15.31 -19.26
N GLY A 314 -28.37 -14.06 -18.95
CA GLY A 314 -29.54 -13.72 -18.10
C GLY A 314 -29.21 -13.22 -16.69
N SER A 315 -28.08 -13.62 -16.10
CA SER A 315 -27.67 -13.18 -14.75
C SER A 315 -27.54 -11.64 -14.62
N LYS A 316 -27.05 -10.98 -15.67
CA LYS A 316 -26.96 -9.51 -15.71
C LYS A 316 -28.35 -8.87 -15.60
N THR A 317 -29.31 -9.34 -16.38
CA THR A 317 -30.68 -8.83 -16.38
C THR A 317 -31.36 -9.07 -15.04
N MET A 318 -31.19 -10.26 -14.46
CA MET A 318 -31.73 -10.57 -13.13
C MET A 318 -31.15 -9.65 -12.05
N ALA A 319 -29.83 -9.42 -12.05
CA ALA A 319 -29.18 -8.50 -11.12
C ALA A 319 -29.64 -7.05 -11.33
N GLN A 320 -29.80 -6.60 -12.58
CA GLN A 320 -30.31 -5.27 -12.90
C GLN A 320 -31.75 -5.08 -12.37
N ASN A 321 -32.62 -6.07 -12.57
CA ASN A 321 -33.98 -6.04 -12.04
C ASN A 321 -34.00 -6.03 -10.51
N MET A 322 -33.14 -6.82 -9.86
CA MET A 322 -33.01 -6.82 -8.40
C MET A 322 -32.53 -5.46 -7.87
N ILE A 323 -31.51 -4.87 -8.50
CA ILE A 323 -31.01 -3.52 -8.13
C ILE A 323 -32.11 -2.48 -8.31
N GLN A 324 -32.87 -2.56 -9.41
CA GLN A 324 -33.98 -1.64 -9.66
C GLN A 324 -35.07 -1.78 -8.60
N GLY A 325 -35.47 -3.00 -8.25
CA GLY A 325 -36.44 -3.24 -7.17
C GLY A 325 -35.95 -2.75 -5.81
N ILE A 326 -34.66 -2.92 -5.49
CA ILE A 326 -34.05 -2.36 -4.27
C ILE A 326 -34.10 -0.82 -4.29
N LYS A 327 -33.78 -0.18 -5.43
CA LYS A 327 -33.85 1.28 -5.57
C LYS A 327 -35.27 1.81 -5.39
N GLU A 328 -36.27 1.11 -5.93
CA GLU A 328 -37.68 1.46 -5.79
C GLU A 328 -38.14 1.31 -4.34
N ALA A 329 -37.91 0.15 -3.71
CA ALA A 329 -38.25 -0.07 -2.30
C ALA A 329 -37.58 0.95 -1.37
N PHE A 330 -36.32 1.33 -1.66
CA PHE A 330 -35.62 2.37 -0.90
C PHE A 330 -36.26 3.75 -1.07
N LYS A 331 -36.73 4.09 -2.28
CA LYS A 331 -37.48 5.33 -2.54
C LYS A 331 -38.83 5.34 -1.83
N ASP A 332 -39.57 4.24 -1.90
CA ASP A 332 -40.90 4.09 -1.32
C ASP A 332 -40.87 4.15 0.22
N ASN A 333 -39.72 3.85 0.82
CA ASN A 333 -39.55 3.96 2.27
C ASN A 333 -39.34 5.41 2.75
N PHE A 334 -38.85 6.34 1.91
CA PHE A 334 -38.55 7.71 2.35
C PHE A 334 -39.72 8.49 2.98
N PRO A 335 -40.96 8.41 2.47
CA PRO A 335 -42.12 9.05 3.11
C PRO A 335 -42.39 8.55 4.54
N SER A 336 -42.00 7.32 4.88
CA SER A 336 -42.23 6.72 6.20
C SER A 336 -41.21 7.20 7.26
N LEU A 337 -40.08 7.77 6.83
CA LEU A 337 -38.99 8.18 7.70
C LEU A 337 -39.30 9.50 8.43
N LYS A 338 -39.82 9.37 9.65
CA LYS A 338 -40.18 10.50 10.53
C LYS A 338 -39.00 11.34 11.02
N TRP A 339 -37.78 10.77 11.01
CA TRP A 339 -36.57 11.45 11.47
C TRP A 339 -35.96 12.40 10.44
N MET A 340 -36.41 12.34 9.18
CA MET A 340 -35.85 13.10 8.07
C MET A 340 -36.83 14.19 7.62
N ASP A 341 -36.36 15.44 7.63
CA ASP A 341 -37.14 16.60 7.22
C ASP A 341 -37.46 16.59 5.70
N PRO A 342 -38.42 17.42 5.24
CA PRO A 342 -38.83 17.42 3.84
C PRO A 342 -37.72 17.78 2.84
N GLU A 343 -36.79 18.65 3.21
CA GLU A 343 -35.71 19.09 2.32
C GLU A 343 -34.65 17.98 2.17
N ALA A 344 -34.20 17.41 3.27
CA ALA A 344 -33.30 16.25 3.27
C ALA A 344 -33.92 15.07 2.53
N ARG A 345 -35.23 14.85 2.67
CA ARG A 345 -35.96 13.80 1.94
C ARG A 345 -35.91 14.00 0.44
N LYS A 346 -36.14 15.22 -0.03
CA LYS A 346 -36.08 15.55 -1.45
C LYS A 346 -34.67 15.31 -2.00
N LEU A 347 -33.63 15.79 -1.31
CA LEU A 347 -32.23 15.57 -1.71
C LEU A 347 -31.86 14.07 -1.74
N ALA A 348 -32.33 13.30 -0.78
CA ALA A 348 -32.10 11.85 -0.75
C ALA A 348 -32.78 11.15 -1.93
N MET A 349 -34.02 11.53 -2.26
CA MET A 349 -34.73 11.01 -3.44
C MET A 349 -34.00 11.35 -4.75
N ASP A 350 -33.56 12.60 -4.90
CA ASP A 350 -32.80 13.06 -6.07
C ASP A 350 -31.49 12.27 -6.21
N LYS A 351 -30.82 11.97 -5.10
CA LYS A 351 -29.59 11.15 -5.08
C LYS A 351 -29.81 9.71 -5.52
N VAL A 352 -30.98 9.10 -5.27
CA VAL A 352 -31.27 7.72 -5.73
C VAL A 352 -31.67 7.69 -7.20
N ARG A 353 -32.16 8.82 -7.74
CA ARG A 353 -32.52 8.97 -9.15
C ARG A 353 -31.29 9.12 -10.04
N ASN A 354 -30.31 9.90 -9.59
CA ASN A 354 -29.01 10.06 -10.25
C ASN A 354 -28.09 8.86 -9.95
#